data_AF-A0A4P7WG33-F1
#
_entry.id   AF-A0A4P7WG33-F1
#
_cell.length_a   1.000
_cell.length_b   1.000
_cell.length_c   1.000
_cell.angle_alpha   90.00
_cell.angle_beta   90.00
_cell.angle_gamma   90.00
#
_symmetry.space_group_name_H-M   'P 1'
#
loop_
_entity.id
_entity.type
_entity.pdbx_description
1 polymer ?
#
loop_
_entity_poly.entity_id
_entity_poly.type
_entity_poly.pdbx_seq_one_letter_code
_entity_poly.pdbx_strand_id
1 'polypeptide(L)'
;MSFSLLRFKKATFLTSSALIASFALFSLPAQSFAADASLADVPHASDIQPEIAKKIPTDDALKSALESAISQVKEGQKSLKTSANAHKKGQASADEISTHKEALSDNLSALDEQIKQIQAAPKSKIHDKWLVSANAVRNAAQKMLDNAQ
;
A
#
# COMPACT_ATOMS: atom_id res chain seq x y z
N MET A 1 67.65 -22.78 -2.28
CA MET A 1 66.88 -22.05 -3.31
C MET A 1 65.43 -22.06 -2.88
N SER A 2 64.98 -21.00 -2.20
CA SER A 2 64.26 -19.85 -2.76
C SER A 2 62.75 -19.99 -2.62
N PHE A 3 62.19 -19.03 -1.89
CA PHE A 3 60.82 -18.82 -1.46
C PHE A 3 59.84 -18.54 -2.61
N SER A 4 58.54 -18.83 -2.41
CA SER A 4 57.53 -17.75 -2.33
C SER A 4 56.17 -18.26 -1.88
N LEU A 5 55.75 -17.73 -0.72
CA LEU A 5 54.36 -17.53 -0.33
C LEU A 5 53.67 -16.58 -1.33
N LEU A 6 52.41 -16.80 -1.66
CA LEU A 6 51.47 -15.67 -1.67
C LEU A 6 50.02 -16.10 -1.42
N ARG A 7 49.43 -15.38 -0.49
CA ARG A 7 48.10 -15.51 0.09
C ARG A 7 47.04 -14.82 -0.78
N PHE A 8 45.81 -15.32 -0.67
CA PHE A 8 44.50 -14.64 -0.62
C PHE A 8 44.28 -13.28 -1.33
N LYS A 9 43.08 -13.21 -1.96
CA LYS A 9 42.19 -12.07 -2.29
C LYS A 9 41.92 -12.08 -3.81
N LYS A 10 40.71 -11.89 -4.33
CA LYS A 10 39.48 -11.27 -3.80
C LYS A 10 38.33 -11.70 -4.72
N ALA A 11 37.17 -11.97 -4.13
CA ALA A 11 35.89 -11.96 -4.84
C ALA A 11 35.58 -10.52 -5.28
N THR A 12 35.08 -10.35 -6.49
CA THR A 12 34.30 -9.17 -6.87
C THR A 12 33.17 -9.63 -7.80
N PHE A 13 32.04 -9.95 -7.17
CA PHE A 13 30.73 -9.97 -7.79
C PHE A 13 30.50 -8.57 -8.37
N LEU A 14 30.39 -8.45 -9.69
CA LEU A 14 29.91 -7.24 -10.34
C LEU A 14 28.41 -7.13 -10.08
N THR A 15 28.09 -6.33 -9.08
CA THR A 15 26.80 -5.70 -8.86
C THR A 15 26.48 -4.81 -10.07
N SER A 16 25.59 -5.26 -10.94
CA SER A 16 24.88 -4.37 -11.87
C SER A 16 23.51 -4.06 -11.27
N SER A 17 23.52 -3.00 -10.47
CA SER A 17 22.33 -2.27 -10.04
C SER A 17 21.59 -1.74 -11.27
N ALA A 18 20.51 -2.40 -11.66
CA ALA A 18 19.44 -1.76 -12.40
C ALA A 18 18.33 -1.44 -11.39
N LEU A 19 18.50 -0.31 -10.69
CA LEU A 19 17.42 0.34 -9.96
C LEU A 19 16.36 0.71 -11.00
N ILE A 20 15.27 -0.04 -11.04
CA ILE A 20 14.05 0.41 -11.72
C ILE A 20 13.46 1.51 -10.84
N ALA A 21 13.93 2.74 -11.08
CA ALA A 21 13.25 3.94 -10.62
C ALA A 21 11.97 4.10 -11.46
N SER A 22 10.87 3.54 -10.98
CA SER A 22 9.52 3.81 -11.48
C SER A 22 8.68 4.39 -10.35
N PHE A 23 9.07 5.58 -9.89
CA PHE A 23 8.20 6.48 -9.15
C PHE A 23 7.98 7.70 -10.03
N ALA A 24 7.07 7.59 -10.99
CA ALA A 24 6.53 8.75 -11.69
C ALA A 24 5.01 8.60 -11.78
N LEU A 25 4.34 9.52 -11.09
CA LEU A 25 2.96 9.96 -11.33
C LEU A 25 1.85 9.00 -10.87
N PHE A 26 1.65 8.90 -9.55
CA PHE A 26 0.26 8.93 -9.07
C PHE A 26 -0.17 10.40 -9.04
N SER A 27 -0.66 10.87 -10.19
CA SER A 27 -1.42 12.10 -10.29
C SER A 27 -2.65 11.99 -9.39
N LEU A 28 -2.61 12.62 -8.22
CA LEU A 28 -3.83 12.96 -7.50
C LEU A 28 -4.68 13.85 -8.43
N PRO A 29 -5.98 13.59 -8.61
CA PRO A 29 -6.87 14.67 -9.03
C PRO A 29 -6.94 15.67 -7.87
N ALA A 30 -6.11 16.71 -7.94
CA ALA A 30 -6.38 17.95 -7.26
C ALA A 30 -7.67 18.50 -7.88
N GLN A 31 -8.80 18.28 -7.22
CA GLN A 31 -10.04 18.95 -7.57
C GLN A 31 -9.88 20.42 -7.17
N SER A 32 -9.33 21.19 -8.10
CA SER A 32 -9.32 22.64 -8.09
C SER A 32 -10.75 23.14 -8.25
N PHE A 33 -11.46 23.37 -7.15
CA PHE A 33 -12.65 24.22 -7.18
C PHE A 33 -12.21 25.68 -7.15
N ALA A 34 -11.78 26.17 -8.30
CA ALA A 34 -11.75 27.60 -8.61
C ALA A 34 -12.93 27.86 -9.55
N ALA A 35 -14.08 28.20 -9.00
CA ALA A 35 -15.10 28.92 -9.76
C ALA A 35 -14.91 30.40 -9.45
N ASP A 36 -14.07 31.02 -10.27
CA ASP A 36 -13.88 32.47 -10.37
C ASP A 36 -15.21 33.12 -10.78
N ALA A 37 -15.48 34.27 -10.19
CA ALA A 37 -16.73 34.98 -10.28
C ALA A 37 -16.96 35.53 -11.70
N SER A 38 -18.15 35.32 -12.25
CA SER A 38 -18.70 36.24 -13.24
C SER A 38 -20.17 36.51 -12.94
N LEU A 39 -20.40 37.68 -12.33
CA LEU A 39 -21.69 38.34 -12.20
C LEU A 39 -22.27 38.62 -13.61
N ALA A 40 -23.46 38.11 -13.91
CA ALA A 40 -24.41 38.73 -14.82
C ALA A 40 -25.82 38.12 -14.63
N ASP A 41 -26.62 38.84 -13.85
CA ASP A 41 -28.04 39.16 -14.06
C ASP A 41 -29.02 38.09 -14.61
N VAL A 42 -30.01 37.71 -13.78
CA VAL A 42 -31.48 37.61 -14.01
C VAL A 42 -32.11 36.57 -13.05
N PRO A 43 -33.30 36.83 -12.45
CA PRO A 43 -33.63 36.30 -11.13
C PRO A 43 -34.74 35.21 -11.09
N HIS A 44 -34.72 34.48 -9.95
CA HIS A 44 -35.75 33.65 -9.30
C HIS A 44 -36.47 32.54 -10.09
N ALA A 45 -36.34 31.29 -9.62
CA ALA A 45 -37.37 30.61 -8.83
C ALA A 45 -37.02 29.13 -8.65
N SER A 46 -36.89 28.72 -7.38
CA SER A 46 -37.05 27.33 -6.90
C SER A 46 -36.16 26.24 -7.50
N ASP A 47 -35.95 25.18 -6.71
CA ASP A 47 -35.53 23.87 -7.20
C ASP A 47 -34.09 23.85 -7.77
N ILE A 48 -33.06 23.32 -7.12
CA ILE A 48 -32.94 22.15 -6.27
C ILE A 48 -31.60 22.41 -5.57
N GLN A 49 -31.57 22.50 -4.24
CA GLN A 49 -30.30 22.19 -3.57
C GLN A 49 -30.16 20.68 -3.73
N PRO A 50 -29.18 20.14 -4.48
CA PRO A 50 -28.81 18.77 -4.23
C PRO A 50 -28.21 18.81 -2.83
N GLU A 51 -29.00 18.34 -1.88
CA GLU A 51 -28.50 17.74 -0.66
C GLU A 51 -27.15 17.13 -1.00
N ILE A 52 -26.09 17.62 -0.38
CA ILE A 52 -24.78 16.99 -0.43
C ILE A 52 -24.94 15.74 0.44
N ALA A 53 -25.79 14.81 -0.01
CA ALA A 53 -25.91 13.48 0.52
C ALA A 53 -24.50 12.93 0.39
N LYS A 54 -23.82 12.80 1.53
CA LYS A 54 -22.53 12.10 1.66
C LYS A 54 -22.64 10.88 0.77
N LYS A 55 -21.98 10.90 -0.40
CA LYS A 55 -22.12 9.85 -1.39
C LYS A 55 -21.45 8.63 -0.77
N ILE A 56 -22.25 7.79 -0.11
CA ILE A 56 -21.77 6.55 0.47
C ILE A 56 -21.12 5.81 -0.71
N PRO A 57 -19.84 5.45 -0.63
CA PRO A 57 -19.17 4.75 -1.71
C PRO A 57 -19.98 3.49 -2.04
N THR A 58 -20.18 3.24 -3.34
CA THR A 58 -20.96 2.09 -3.78
C THR A 58 -20.28 0.79 -3.34
N ASP A 59 -21.05 -0.28 -3.17
CA ASP A 59 -20.51 -1.59 -2.80
C ASP A 59 -19.39 -2.05 -3.73
N ASP A 60 -19.48 -1.77 -5.04
CA ASP A 60 -18.42 -2.07 -6.01
C ASP A 60 -17.15 -1.26 -5.79
N ALA A 61 -17.27 0.02 -5.42
CA ALA A 61 -16.14 0.87 -5.11
C ALA A 61 -15.45 0.43 -3.81
N LEU A 62 -16.24 0.13 -2.77
CA LEU A 62 -15.74 -0.42 -1.50
C LEU A 62 -15.03 -1.76 -1.72
N LYS A 63 -15.62 -2.66 -2.50
CA LYS A 63 -15.04 -3.96 -2.82
C LYS A 63 -13.70 -3.80 -3.56
N SER A 64 -13.69 -2.99 -4.61
CA SER A 64 -12.50 -2.79 -5.44
C SER A 64 -11.35 -2.18 -4.62
N ALA A 65 -11.66 -1.20 -3.77
CA ALA A 65 -10.69 -0.58 -2.87
C ALA A 65 -10.15 -1.59 -1.85
N LEU A 66 -11.02 -2.43 -1.27
CA LEU A 66 -10.60 -3.47 -0.34
C LEU A 66 -9.74 -4.54 -1.02
N GLU A 67 -10.12 -5.04 -2.19
CA GLU A 67 -9.37 -6.05 -2.93
C GLU A 67 -7.99 -5.53 -3.37
N SER A 68 -7.91 -4.24 -3.75
CA SER A 68 -6.65 -3.56 -4.02
C SER A 68 -5.76 -3.50 -2.77
N ALA A 69 -6.30 -3.05 -1.63
CA ALA A 69 -5.56 -2.98 -0.37
C ALA A 69 -5.09 -4.37 0.11
N ILE A 70 -5.94 -5.40 0.00
CA ILE A 70 -5.58 -6.79 0.29
C ILE A 70 -4.44 -7.25 -0.60
N SER A 71 -4.45 -6.90 -1.89
CA SER A 71 -3.42 -7.28 -2.85
C SER A 71 -2.08 -6.63 -2.50
N GLN A 72 -2.08 -5.34 -2.14
CA GLN A 72 -0.88 -4.63 -1.70
C GLN A 72 -0.30 -5.21 -0.40
N VAL A 73 -1.14 -5.59 0.56
CA VAL A 73 -0.69 -6.26 1.79
C VAL A 73 -0.04 -7.60 1.47
N LYS A 74 -0.64 -8.42 0.60
CA LYS A 74 -0.07 -9.72 0.18
C LYS A 74 1.26 -9.56 -0.55
N GLU A 75 1.38 -8.55 -1.40
CA GLU A 75 2.64 -8.24 -2.08
C GLU A 75 3.71 -7.79 -1.09
N GLY A 76 3.37 -6.89 -0.16
CA GLY A 76 4.26 -6.49 0.93
C GLY A 76 4.72 -7.67 1.79
N GLN A 77 3.83 -8.61 2.11
CA GLN A 77 4.17 -9.87 2.79
C GLN A 77 5.17 -10.70 1.97
N LYS A 78 4.96 -10.82 0.66
CA LYS A 78 5.88 -11.56 -0.21
C LYS A 78 7.26 -10.91 -0.24
N SER A 79 7.32 -9.58 -0.35
CA SER A 79 8.57 -8.81 -0.36
C SER A 79 9.32 -8.95 0.96
N LEU A 80 8.65 -8.76 2.10
CA LEU A 80 9.24 -8.91 3.43
C LEU A 80 9.70 -10.35 3.69
N LYS A 81 8.94 -11.36 3.24
CA LYS A 81 9.36 -12.76 3.34
C LYS A 81 10.60 -13.04 2.51
N THR A 82 10.69 -12.44 1.32
CA THR A 82 11.83 -12.60 0.41
C THR A 82 13.08 -11.94 1.00
N SER A 83 12.97 -10.69 1.47
CA SER A 83 14.09 -9.96 2.07
C SER A 83 14.56 -10.59 3.38
N ALA A 84 13.65 -11.04 4.26
CA ALA A 84 14.01 -11.77 5.47
C ALA A 84 14.77 -13.08 5.16
N ASN A 85 14.38 -13.79 4.10
CA ASN A 85 15.06 -15.01 3.70
C ASN A 85 16.42 -14.73 3.03
N ALA A 86 16.55 -13.61 2.31
CA ALA A 86 17.81 -13.14 1.75
C ALA A 86 18.78 -12.67 2.85
N HIS A 87 18.30 -11.98 3.89
CA HIS A 87 19.09 -11.55 5.05
C HIS A 87 19.68 -12.74 5.81
N LYS A 88 18.89 -13.81 6.01
CA LYS A 88 19.39 -15.09 6.58
C LYS A 88 20.53 -15.72 5.77
N LYS A 89 20.61 -15.41 4.47
CA LYS A 89 21.68 -15.84 3.57
C LYS A 89 22.81 -14.82 3.42
N GLY A 90 22.74 -13.69 4.14
CA GLY A 90 23.69 -12.58 4.02
C GLY A 90 23.59 -11.80 2.70
N GLN A 91 22.46 -11.89 2.00
CA GLN A 91 22.23 -11.29 0.67
C GLN A 91 21.39 -10.01 0.70
N ALA A 92 20.76 -9.72 1.83
CA ALA A 92 20.02 -8.48 2.07
C ALA A 92 20.48 -7.90 3.41
N SER A 93 20.29 -6.59 3.58
CA SER A 93 20.68 -5.82 4.75
C SER A 93 19.51 -5.69 5.73
N ALA A 94 19.83 -5.37 6.99
CA ALA A 94 18.81 -5.07 8.00
C ALA A 94 17.95 -3.86 7.60
N ASP A 95 18.55 -2.85 6.94
CA ASP A 95 17.83 -1.68 6.41
C ASP A 95 16.78 -2.07 5.36
N GLU A 96 17.08 -3.01 4.46
CA GLU A 96 16.13 -3.51 3.46
C GLU A 96 14.93 -4.22 4.11
N ILE A 97 15.18 -4.99 5.18
CA ILE A 97 14.10 -5.57 5.99
C ILE A 97 13.27 -4.45 6.63
N SER A 98 13.91 -3.41 7.17
CA SER A 98 13.23 -2.28 7.80
C SER A 98 12.32 -1.56 6.81
N THR A 99 12.81 -1.25 5.61
CA THR A 99 12.01 -0.62 4.55
C THR A 99 10.80 -1.49 4.16
N HIS A 100 10.98 -2.82 4.05
CA HIS A 100 9.86 -3.70 3.74
C HIS A 100 8.86 -3.85 4.90
N LYS A 101 9.30 -3.71 6.16
CA LYS A 101 8.42 -3.64 7.32
C LYS A 101 7.60 -2.35 7.32
N GLU A 102 8.23 -1.21 7.06
CA GLU A 102 7.56 0.09 6.97
C GLU A 102 6.50 0.07 5.85
N ALA A 103 6.88 -0.37 4.65
CA ALA A 103 5.94 -0.50 3.54
C ALA A 103 4.75 -1.44 3.84
N LEU A 104 5.00 -2.56 4.52
CA LEU A 104 3.92 -3.48 4.94
C LEU A 104 3.04 -2.86 6.04
N SER A 105 3.61 -2.05 6.95
CA SER A 105 2.88 -1.31 7.98
C SER A 105 1.97 -0.23 7.38
N ASP A 106 2.44 0.48 6.36
CA ASP A 106 1.65 1.47 5.63
C ASP A 106 0.48 0.80 4.89
N ASN A 107 0.76 -0.33 4.20
CA ASN A 107 -0.28 -1.12 3.54
C ASN A 107 -1.33 -1.66 4.52
N LEU A 108 -0.91 -2.04 5.74
CA LEU A 108 -1.82 -2.45 6.81
C LEU A 108 -2.72 -1.29 7.27
N SER A 109 -2.14 -0.11 7.44
CA SER A 109 -2.89 1.10 7.82
C SER A 109 -3.95 1.46 6.77
N ALA A 110 -3.59 1.34 5.48
CA ALA A 110 -4.53 1.53 4.38
C ALA A 110 -5.65 0.48 4.39
N LEU A 111 -5.33 -0.80 4.63
CA LEU A 111 -6.32 -1.87 4.75
C LEU A 111 -7.28 -1.65 5.93
N ASP A 112 -6.76 -1.21 7.08
CA ASP A 112 -7.57 -0.89 8.26
C ASP A 112 -8.54 0.26 7.99
N GLU A 113 -8.15 1.26 7.20
CA GLU A 113 -9.05 2.33 6.77
C GLU A 113 -10.17 1.81 5.87
N GLN A 114 -9.86 0.91 4.92
CA GLN A 114 -10.91 0.26 4.11
C GLN A 114 -11.86 -0.60 4.95
N ILE A 115 -11.33 -1.32 5.95
CA ILE A 115 -12.14 -2.09 6.90
C ILE A 115 -13.10 -1.17 7.65
N LYS A 116 -12.64 -0.01 8.15
CA LYS A 116 -13.49 0.98 8.84
C LYS A 116 -14.59 1.52 7.92
N GLN A 117 -14.26 1.82 6.67
CA GLN A 117 -15.25 2.30 5.70
C GLN A 117 -16.34 1.26 5.44
N ILE A 118 -15.99 -0.02 5.31
CA ILE A 118 -16.96 -1.11 5.15
C ILE A 118 -17.78 -1.33 6.43
N GLN A 119 -17.18 -1.20 7.61
CA GLN A 119 -17.91 -1.27 8.89
C GLN A 119 -18.90 -0.12 9.09
N ALA A 120 -18.58 1.07 8.55
CA ALA A 120 -19.45 2.24 8.57
C ALA A 120 -20.55 2.20 7.50
N ALA A 121 -20.44 1.32 6.50
CA ALA A 121 -21.43 1.13 5.47
C ALA A 121 -22.69 0.42 6.01
N PRO A 122 -23.84 0.54 5.32
CA PRO A 122 -25.07 -0.17 5.70
C PRO A 122 -24.84 -1.68 5.75
N LYS A 123 -25.17 -2.32 6.87
CA LYS A 123 -24.86 -3.74 7.12
C LYS A 123 -25.40 -4.65 6.01
N SER A 124 -24.50 -5.38 5.36
CA SER A 124 -24.82 -6.41 4.37
C SER A 124 -24.05 -7.69 4.67
N LYS A 125 -24.66 -8.86 4.42
CA LYS A 125 -23.98 -10.18 4.53
C LYS A 125 -22.74 -10.26 3.64
N ILE A 126 -22.69 -9.47 2.58
CA ILE A 126 -21.54 -9.41 1.66
C ILE A 126 -20.39 -8.67 2.34
N HIS A 127 -20.66 -7.56 3.02
CA HIS A 127 -19.67 -6.81 3.80
C HIS A 127 -19.07 -7.67 4.91
N ASP A 128 -19.87 -8.46 5.62
CA ASP A 128 -19.35 -9.38 6.65
C ASP A 128 -18.32 -10.37 6.07
N LYS A 129 -18.59 -10.93 4.88
CA LYS A 129 -17.63 -11.83 4.20
C LYS A 129 -16.34 -11.10 3.81
N TRP A 130 -16.46 -9.87 3.30
CA TRP A 130 -15.32 -9.04 2.96
C TRP A 130 -14.48 -8.70 4.19
N LEU A 131 -15.12 -8.32 5.29
CA LEU A 131 -14.48 -8.03 6.57
C LEU A 131 -13.75 -9.26 7.13
N VAL A 132 -14.33 -10.45 7.06
CA VAL A 132 -13.65 -11.70 7.50
C VAL A 132 -12.38 -11.93 6.68
N SER A 133 -12.45 -11.80 5.36
CA SER A 133 -11.29 -11.96 4.47
C SER A 133 -10.20 -10.92 4.77
N ALA A 134 -10.60 -9.64 4.88
CA ALA A 134 -9.69 -8.54 5.16
C ALA A 134 -8.99 -8.69 6.52
N ASN A 135 -9.74 -9.04 7.57
CA ASN A 135 -9.18 -9.26 8.90
C ASN A 135 -8.23 -10.47 8.94
N ALA A 136 -8.51 -11.53 8.18
CA ALA A 136 -7.59 -12.66 8.08
C ALA A 136 -6.24 -12.24 7.46
N VAL A 137 -6.27 -11.45 6.39
CA VAL A 137 -5.07 -10.91 5.74
C VAL A 137 -4.34 -9.94 6.67
N ARG A 138 -5.05 -9.01 7.32
CA ARG A 138 -4.50 -8.06 8.30
C ARG A 138 -3.78 -8.77 9.44
N ASN A 139 -4.41 -9.80 10.01
CA ASN A 139 -3.83 -10.58 11.11
C ASN A 139 -2.60 -11.38 10.66
N ALA A 140 -2.61 -11.94 9.45
CA ALA A 140 -1.45 -12.64 8.90
C ALA A 140 -0.27 -11.68 8.65
N ALA A 141 -0.55 -10.48 8.12
CA ALA A 141 0.47 -9.46 7.87
C ALA A 141 1.04 -8.90 9.18
N GLN A 142 0.20 -8.63 10.18
CA GLN A 142 0.65 -8.19 11.51
C GLN A 142 1.59 -9.22 12.14
N LYS A 143 1.21 -10.50 12.14
CA LYS A 143 2.09 -11.59 12.63
C LYS A 143 3.41 -11.63 11.88
N MET A 144 3.44 -11.27 10.60
CA MET A 144 4.67 -11.22 9.83
C MET A 144 5.57 -10.05 10.22
N LEU A 145 5.00 -8.87 10.48
CA LEU A 145 5.73 -7.72 11.01
C LEU A 145 6.36 -8.04 12.36
N ASP A 146 5.59 -8.65 13.27
CA ASP A 146 6.02 -8.98 14.62
C ASP A 146 7.17 -10.02 14.62
N ASN A 147 7.19 -10.93 13.64
CA ASN A 147 8.17 -12.02 13.55
C ASN A 147 9.32 -11.77 12.58
N ALA A 148 9.29 -10.72 11.77
CA ALA A 148 10.37 -10.42 10.85
C ALA A 148 11.59 -9.91 11.64
N GLN A 149 12.69 -10.67 11.64
CA GLN A 149 13.98 -10.35 12.25
C GLN A 149 15.10 -10.88 11.36
#